data_AF-A0A6J7KBY8-F1
#
_entry.id   AF-A0A6J7KBY8-F1
#
_cell.length_a   1.000
_cell.length_b   1.000
_cell.length_c   1.000
_cell.angle_alpha   90.00
_cell.angle_beta   90.00
_cell.angle_gamma   90.00
#
_symmetry.space_group_name_H-M   'P 1'
#
loop_
_entity.id
_entity.type
_entity.pdbx_description
1 polymer ?
#
loop_
_entity_poly.entity_id
_entity_poly.type
_entity_poly.pdbx_seq_one_letter_code
_entity_poly.pdbx_strand_id
1 'polypeptide(L)'
;MTHLEYIEGEKPLPQGKILAKIYAESDLLLTETIRTGILDELSAPELLAVVSCMIFQSRSRDEYAPKMPHQNVTNALVEITKLWAKLEDIENEFDVKTQKEPDFGFAYISYRWAQGNSLTSVLKGSDMSVGDFVRSAKQLMDLLMQIAGASEKLRPVCREAIKRLDRGVVSYMVDDL
;
A
#
# COMPACT_ATOMS: atom_id res chain seq x y z
N MET A 1 -2.30 -22.10 8.65
CA MET A 1 -1.04 -22.23 7.87
C MET A 1 -0.95 -23.50 7.03
N THR A 2 -1.45 -24.66 7.50
CA THR A 2 -1.51 -25.90 6.70
C THR A 2 -2.54 -25.84 5.56
N HIS A 3 -3.58 -25.01 5.70
CA HIS A 3 -4.65 -24.86 4.70
C HIS A 3 -4.27 -23.97 3.51
N LEU A 4 -3.12 -23.29 3.60
CA LEU A 4 -2.62 -22.37 2.58
C LEU A 4 -1.28 -22.86 1.98
N GLU A 5 -0.91 -24.14 2.20
CA GLU A 5 0.32 -24.77 1.67
C GLU A 5 1.66 -24.11 2.08
N TYR A 6 1.70 -23.33 3.16
CA TYR A 6 2.95 -22.71 3.63
C TYR A 6 3.85 -23.68 4.44
N ILE A 7 3.25 -24.69 5.07
CA ILE A 7 3.93 -25.70 5.89
C ILE A 7 3.32 -27.08 5.63
N GLU A 8 4.18 -28.10 5.58
CA GLU A 8 3.79 -29.51 5.63
C GLU A 8 4.43 -30.12 6.89
N GLY A 9 3.60 -30.39 7.91
CA GLY A 9 4.11 -30.75 9.25
C GLY A 9 4.93 -29.61 9.86
N GLU A 10 6.17 -29.89 10.27
CA GLU A 10 7.11 -28.89 10.80
C GLU A 10 8.06 -28.31 9.72
N LYS A 11 7.88 -28.67 8.44
CA LYS A 11 8.77 -28.25 7.35
C LYS A 11 8.14 -27.10 6.56
N PRO A 12 8.84 -25.94 6.44
CA PRO A 12 8.40 -24.88 5.55
C PRO A 12 8.58 -25.29 4.08
N LEU A 13 7.51 -25.15 3.30
CA LEU A 13 7.51 -25.30 1.85
C LEU A 13 8.20 -24.08 1.20
N PRO A 14 8.48 -24.06 -0.11
CA PRO A 14 9.12 -22.91 -0.77
C PRO A 14 8.44 -21.56 -0.48
N GLN A 15 7.12 -21.55 -0.32
CA GLN A 15 6.33 -20.39 0.11
C GLN A 15 6.62 -19.99 1.58
N GLY A 16 6.81 -20.94 2.48
CA GLY A 16 7.21 -20.71 3.87
C GLY A 16 8.62 -20.12 4.02
N LYS A 17 9.53 -20.36 3.06
CA LYS A 17 10.88 -19.76 3.05
C LYS A 17 10.90 -18.31 2.58
N ILE A 18 9.91 -17.91 1.76
CA ILE A 18 9.68 -16.51 1.40
C ILE A 18 9.14 -15.76 2.63
N LEU A 19 8.24 -16.40 3.39
CA LEU A 19 7.69 -15.88 4.64
C LEU A 19 8.76 -15.62 5.73
N ALA A 20 9.80 -16.44 5.78
CA ALA A 20 10.85 -16.35 6.81
C ALA A 20 11.84 -15.18 6.64
N LYS A 21 11.76 -14.39 5.56
CA LYS A 21 12.67 -13.27 5.29
C LYS A 21 12.05 -11.89 5.55
N ILE A 22 10.79 -11.81 5.94
CA ILE A 22 10.11 -10.54 6.24
C ILE A 22 9.74 -10.55 7.73
N TYR A 23 10.42 -9.70 8.50
CA TYR A 23 10.07 -9.42 9.88
C TYR A 23 8.72 -8.70 9.92
N ALA A 24 7.82 -9.21 10.77
CA ALA A 24 6.40 -8.88 10.91
C ALA A 24 5.52 -9.44 9.78
N GLU A 25 4.44 -10.11 10.17
CA GLU A 25 3.11 -10.01 9.56
C GLU A 25 3.09 -9.28 8.22
N SER A 26 3.58 -9.92 7.15
CA SER A 26 3.44 -9.36 5.82
C SER A 26 1.97 -9.44 5.50
N ASP A 27 1.32 -8.29 5.67
CA ASP A 27 -0.09 -8.02 5.43
C ASP A 27 -0.65 -9.00 4.40
N LEU A 28 -1.44 -9.96 4.90
CA LEU A 28 -1.98 -11.05 4.08
C LEU A 28 -2.75 -10.46 2.89
N LEU A 29 -3.40 -9.31 3.11
CA LEU A 29 -4.02 -8.52 2.06
C LEU A 29 -3.04 -8.08 0.98
N LEU A 30 -1.89 -7.50 1.32
CA LEU A 30 -0.89 -7.08 0.34
C LEU A 30 -0.35 -8.28 -0.45
N THR A 31 -0.05 -9.37 0.25
CA THR A 31 0.43 -10.61 -0.37
C THR A 31 -0.57 -11.13 -1.40
N GLU A 32 -1.85 -11.24 -1.01
CA GLU A 32 -2.90 -11.71 -1.90
C GLU A 32 -3.20 -10.70 -3.03
N THR A 33 -3.08 -9.40 -2.77
CA THR A 33 -3.24 -8.36 -3.79
C THR A 33 -2.18 -8.48 -4.90
N ILE A 34 -0.92 -8.75 -4.52
CA ILE A 34 0.15 -9.01 -5.49
C ILE A 34 -0.11 -10.32 -6.23
N ARG A 35 -0.48 -11.38 -5.51
CA ARG A 35 -0.72 -12.73 -6.09
C ARG A 35 -1.85 -12.73 -7.12
N THR A 36 -2.89 -11.96 -6.88
CA THR A 36 -4.06 -11.84 -7.77
C THR A 36 -3.82 -10.91 -8.97
N GLY A 37 -2.67 -10.22 -9.02
CA GLY A 37 -2.29 -9.36 -10.13
C GLY A 37 -3.06 -8.03 -10.20
N ILE A 38 -3.76 -7.63 -9.13
CA ILE A 38 -4.57 -6.39 -9.11
C ILE A 38 -3.73 -5.15 -9.43
N LEU A 39 -2.44 -5.17 -9.11
CA LEU A 39 -1.52 -4.05 -9.28
C LEU A 39 -0.85 -3.99 -10.66
N ASP A 40 -0.98 -5.04 -11.47
CA ASP A 40 -0.09 -5.30 -12.61
C ASP A 40 -0.19 -4.26 -13.74
N GLU A 41 -1.37 -3.68 -13.92
CA GLU A 41 -1.67 -2.73 -15.01
C GLU A 41 -1.73 -1.28 -14.51
N LEU A 42 -1.37 -1.04 -13.24
CA LEU A 42 -1.36 0.31 -12.68
C LEU A 42 -0.11 1.06 -13.13
N SER A 43 -0.29 2.31 -13.56
CA SER A 43 0.83 3.25 -13.71
C SER A 43 1.42 3.63 -12.34
N ALA A 44 2.63 4.18 -12.33
CA ALA A 44 3.29 4.57 -11.07
C ALA A 44 2.46 5.51 -10.17
N PRO A 45 1.79 6.56 -10.67
CA PRO A 45 0.88 7.38 -9.87
C PRO A 45 -0.34 6.62 -9.33
N GLU A 46 -0.90 5.69 -10.12
CA GLU A 46 -2.05 4.88 -9.70
C GLU A 46 -1.63 3.84 -8.64
N LEU A 47 -0.46 3.23 -8.80
CA LEU A 47 0.12 2.32 -7.82
C LEU A 47 0.34 3.02 -6.47
N LEU A 48 0.87 4.25 -6.49
CA LEU A 48 1.02 5.06 -5.28
C LEU A 48 -0.32 5.30 -4.57
N ALA A 49 -1.36 5.64 -5.33
CA ALA A 49 -2.69 5.84 -4.79
C ALA A 49 -3.21 4.57 -4.11
N VAL A 50 -3.13 3.43 -4.80
CA VAL A 50 -3.64 2.15 -4.31
C VAL A 50 -2.87 1.65 -3.10
N VAL A 51 -1.54 1.58 -3.20
CA VAL A 51 -0.67 1.05 -2.12
C VAL A 51 -0.72 1.96 -0.89
N SER A 52 -0.90 3.27 -1.06
CA SER A 52 -1.08 4.17 0.09
C SER A 52 -2.26 3.78 0.98
N CYS A 53 -3.29 3.15 0.42
CA CYS A 53 -4.48 2.77 1.17
C CYS A 53 -4.25 1.62 2.15
N MET A 54 -3.19 0.84 1.97
CA MET A 54 -2.87 -0.30 2.84
C MET A 54 -2.07 0.09 4.08
N ILE A 55 -1.46 1.28 4.07
CA ILE A 55 -0.59 1.75 5.17
C ILE A 55 -1.14 2.98 5.88
N PHE A 56 -2.03 3.72 5.22
CA PHE A 56 -2.52 4.97 5.77
C PHE A 56 -3.50 4.72 6.91
N GLN A 57 -3.47 5.60 7.90
CA GLN A 57 -4.41 5.59 9.01
C GLN A 57 -4.83 7.03 9.27
N SER A 58 -6.03 7.38 8.83
CA SER A 58 -6.61 8.70 9.08
C SER A 58 -6.79 8.90 10.59
N ARG A 59 -6.41 10.08 11.08
CA ARG A 59 -6.57 10.44 12.52
C ARG A 59 -8.02 10.73 12.88
N SER A 60 -8.85 11.03 11.89
CA SER A 60 -10.30 11.23 11.98
C SER A 60 -10.96 10.44 10.85
N ARG A 61 -12.15 9.89 11.11
CA ARG A 61 -13.05 9.50 10.02
C ARG A 61 -13.63 10.80 9.46
N ASP A 62 -13.00 11.31 8.42
CA ASP A 62 -13.53 12.44 7.68
C ASP A 62 -14.97 12.11 7.24
N GLU A 63 -15.93 13.02 7.42
CA GLU A 63 -17.34 12.75 7.07
C GLU A 63 -17.56 12.65 5.55
N TYR A 64 -16.57 13.05 4.75
CA TYR A 64 -16.62 13.06 3.30
C TYR A 64 -15.82 11.92 2.68
N ALA A 65 -16.44 11.22 1.72
CA ALA A 65 -15.76 10.16 0.96
C ALA A 65 -14.51 10.72 0.25
N PRO A 66 -13.35 10.03 0.36
CA PRO A 66 -12.12 10.45 -0.29
C PRO A 66 -12.28 10.59 -1.81
N LYS A 67 -11.64 11.61 -2.39
CA LYS A 67 -11.66 11.83 -3.85
C LYS A 67 -10.86 10.75 -4.56
N MET A 68 -11.47 10.04 -5.50
CA MET A 68 -10.75 9.04 -6.29
C MET A 68 -10.10 9.69 -7.53
N PRO A 69 -8.79 9.48 -7.78
CA PRO A 69 -8.07 10.20 -8.82
C PRO A 69 -8.30 9.67 -10.24
N HIS A 70 -8.60 8.37 -10.39
CA HIS A 70 -8.72 7.70 -11.70
C HIS A 70 -9.60 6.44 -11.61
N GLN A 71 -10.16 6.00 -12.74
CA GLN A 71 -11.03 4.81 -12.78
C GLN A 71 -10.27 3.53 -12.43
N ASN A 72 -9.02 3.37 -12.90
CA ASN A 72 -8.22 2.19 -12.59
C ASN A 72 -7.92 2.07 -11.09
N VAL A 73 -7.68 3.21 -10.42
CA VAL A 73 -7.49 3.26 -8.96
C VAL A 73 -8.77 2.82 -8.24
N THR A 74 -9.92 3.29 -8.71
CA THR A 74 -11.23 2.90 -8.17
C THR A 74 -11.47 1.41 -8.33
N ASN A 75 -11.23 0.87 -9.53
CA ASN A 75 -11.42 -0.56 -9.81
C ASN A 75 -10.50 -1.43 -8.95
N ALA A 76 -9.21 -1.07 -8.85
CA ALA A 76 -8.25 -1.80 -8.02
C ALA A 76 -8.64 -1.79 -6.54
N LEU A 77 -9.06 -0.64 -6.00
CA LEU A 77 -9.48 -0.53 -4.60
C LEU A 77 -10.77 -1.30 -4.32
N VAL A 78 -11.71 -1.37 -5.27
CA VAL A 78 -12.90 -2.24 -5.14
C VAL A 78 -12.50 -3.70 -5.01
N GLU A 79 -11.56 -4.19 -5.83
CA GLU A 79 -11.11 -5.58 -5.74
C GLU A 79 -10.31 -5.85 -4.47
N ILE A 80 -9.49 -4.89 -4.01
CA ILE A 80 -8.76 -4.98 -2.74
C ILE A 80 -9.72 -5.00 -1.56
N THR A 81 -10.76 -4.17 -1.53
CA THR A 81 -11.76 -4.18 -0.45
C THR A 81 -12.54 -5.49 -0.42
N LYS A 82 -12.89 -6.06 -1.58
CA LYS A 82 -13.51 -7.40 -1.64
C LYS A 82 -12.58 -8.49 -1.10
N LEU A 83 -11.30 -8.41 -1.43
CA LEU A 83 -10.29 -9.34 -0.95
C LEU A 83 -10.12 -9.21 0.57
N TRP A 84 -10.02 -7.98 1.08
CA TRP A 84 -9.96 -7.69 2.51
C TRP A 84 -11.17 -8.28 3.25
N ALA A 85 -12.39 -8.04 2.78
CA ALA A 85 -13.60 -8.58 3.42
C ALA A 85 -13.59 -10.11 3.48
N LYS A 86 -13.13 -10.79 2.42
CA LYS A 86 -12.98 -12.26 2.44
C LYS A 86 -11.94 -12.73 3.45
N LEU A 87 -10.83 -12.00 3.60
CA LEU A 87 -9.80 -12.31 4.58
C LEU A 87 -10.32 -12.07 6.00
N GLU A 88 -11.08 -11.00 6.22
CA GLU A 88 -11.73 -10.70 7.50
C GLU A 88 -12.74 -11.78 7.89
N ASP A 89 -13.55 -12.26 6.95
CA ASP A 89 -14.49 -13.37 7.18
C ASP A 89 -13.75 -14.63 7.66
N ILE A 90 -12.64 -15.00 6.99
CA ILE A 90 -11.80 -16.14 7.38
C ILE A 90 -11.19 -15.90 8.76
N GLU A 91 -10.63 -14.72 9.01
CA GLU A 91 -10.03 -14.38 10.30
C GLU A 91 -11.03 -14.49 11.47
N ASN A 92 -12.26 -14.05 11.26
CA ASN A 92 -13.34 -14.16 12.24
C ASN A 92 -13.72 -15.62 12.53
N GLU A 93 -13.67 -16.53 11.55
CA GLU A 93 -13.92 -17.96 11.78
C GLU A 93 -12.88 -18.60 12.71
N PHE A 94 -11.66 -18.08 12.73
CA PHE A 94 -10.54 -18.59 13.54
C PHE A 94 -10.25 -17.74 14.79
N ASP A 95 -11.08 -16.73 15.10
CA ASP A 95 -10.91 -15.78 16.21
C ASP A 95 -9.54 -15.08 16.22
N VAL A 96 -9.06 -14.71 15.03
CA VAL A 96 -7.85 -13.92 14.81
C VAL A 96 -8.28 -12.56 14.24
N LYS A 97 -7.57 -11.48 14.57
CA LYS A 97 -7.82 -10.15 13.99
C LYS A 97 -6.51 -9.48 13.64
N THR A 98 -6.07 -9.66 12.40
CA THR A 98 -4.78 -9.12 11.95
C THR A 98 -4.91 -8.16 10.77
N GLN A 99 -5.99 -8.22 9.97
CA GLN A 99 -6.17 -7.29 8.86
C GLN A 99 -6.66 -5.92 9.31
N LYS A 100 -6.08 -4.86 8.74
CA LYS A 100 -6.58 -3.49 8.85
C LYS A 100 -7.41 -3.16 7.61
N GLU A 101 -8.54 -2.50 7.83
CA GLU A 101 -9.36 -1.97 6.73
C GLU A 101 -8.54 -0.96 5.90
N PRO A 102 -8.56 -1.04 4.56
CA PRO A 102 -7.92 -0.05 3.70
C PRO A 102 -8.46 1.36 3.92
N ASP A 103 -7.57 2.34 4.09
CA ASP A 103 -7.93 3.75 4.31
C ASP A 103 -7.59 4.60 3.07
N PHE A 104 -8.60 5.20 2.44
CA PHE A 104 -8.42 5.91 1.18
C PHE A 104 -7.96 7.37 1.33
N GLY A 105 -7.73 7.86 2.55
CA GLY A 105 -7.45 9.27 2.85
C GLY A 105 -6.20 9.84 2.17
N PHE A 106 -5.20 9.00 1.86
CA PHE A 106 -3.97 9.45 1.19
C PHE A 106 -3.95 9.23 -0.32
N ALA A 107 -4.91 8.49 -0.89
CA ALA A 107 -4.90 8.06 -2.28
C ALA A 107 -4.85 9.23 -3.28
N TYR A 108 -5.67 10.25 -3.07
CA TYR A 108 -5.71 11.42 -3.95
C TYR A 108 -4.43 12.26 -3.86
N ILE A 109 -3.94 12.45 -2.63
CA ILE A 109 -2.79 13.29 -2.34
C ILE A 109 -1.53 12.67 -2.95
N SER A 110 -1.31 11.37 -2.74
CA SER A 110 -0.17 10.63 -3.28
C SER A 110 -0.19 10.59 -4.81
N TYR A 111 -1.37 10.38 -5.42
CA TYR A 111 -1.54 10.44 -6.88
C TYR A 111 -1.14 11.81 -7.45
N ARG A 112 -1.70 12.91 -6.90
CA ARG A 112 -1.44 14.26 -7.39
C ARG A 112 0.03 14.64 -7.19
N TRP A 113 0.64 14.20 -6.09
CA TRP A 113 2.06 14.39 -5.87
C TRP A 113 2.90 13.65 -6.91
N ALA A 114 2.58 12.40 -7.23
CA ALA A 114 3.30 11.64 -8.27
C ALA A 114 3.18 12.25 -9.68
N GLN A 115 2.14 13.05 -9.90
CA GLN A 115 1.91 13.84 -11.12
C GLN A 115 2.67 15.19 -11.13
N GLY A 116 3.49 15.48 -10.11
CA GLY A 116 4.33 16.68 -10.07
C GLY A 116 3.69 17.93 -9.45
N ASN A 117 2.51 17.81 -8.83
CA ASN A 117 1.85 18.96 -8.18
C ASN A 117 2.65 19.46 -6.96
N SER A 118 2.58 20.76 -6.65
CA SER A 118 3.26 21.31 -5.46
C SER A 118 2.63 20.80 -4.16
N LEU A 119 3.39 20.83 -3.06
CA LEU A 119 2.92 20.35 -1.75
C LEU A 119 1.69 21.14 -1.29
N THR A 120 1.74 22.47 -1.40
CA THR A 120 0.63 23.35 -1.08
C THR A 120 -0.63 23.01 -1.90
N SER A 121 -0.46 22.58 -3.15
CA SER A 121 -1.59 22.20 -4.01
C SER A 121 -2.21 20.87 -3.59
N VAL A 122 -1.41 19.86 -3.26
CA VAL A 122 -1.92 18.52 -2.90
C VAL A 122 -2.53 18.48 -1.50
N LEU A 123 -2.08 19.33 -0.57
CA LEU A 123 -2.64 19.44 0.78
C LEU A 123 -3.83 20.41 0.86
N LYS A 124 -4.18 21.09 -0.24
CA LYS A 124 -5.26 22.08 -0.23
C LYS A 124 -6.60 21.43 0.12
N GLY A 125 -7.18 21.82 1.25
CA GLY A 125 -8.46 21.30 1.73
C GLY A 125 -8.36 19.91 2.37
N SER A 126 -7.16 19.49 2.77
CA SER A 126 -6.92 18.32 3.60
C SER A 126 -6.47 18.75 4.99
N ASP A 127 -6.81 17.95 6.01
CA ASP A 127 -6.31 18.11 7.38
C ASP A 127 -4.88 17.56 7.57
N MET A 128 -4.27 17.00 6.52
CA MET A 128 -2.93 16.46 6.56
C MET A 128 -1.88 17.56 6.71
N SER A 129 -1.09 17.49 7.79
CA SER A 129 0.05 18.36 7.99
C SER A 129 1.20 18.01 7.04
N VAL A 130 2.12 18.96 6.81
CA VAL A 130 3.36 18.70 6.03
C VAL A 130 4.18 17.56 6.65
N GLY A 131 4.27 17.50 7.98
CA GLY A 131 5.01 16.45 8.68
C GLY A 131 4.38 15.07 8.50
N ASP A 132 3.04 14.99 8.55
CA ASP A 132 2.31 13.74 8.29
C ASP A 132 2.49 13.31 6.82
N PHE A 133 2.43 14.24 5.88
CA PHE A 133 2.70 13.96 4.47
C PHE A 133 4.09 13.34 4.26
N VAL A 134 5.14 13.96 4.82
CA VAL A 134 6.52 13.44 4.67
C VAL A 134 6.65 12.07 5.32
N ARG A 135 6.05 11.85 6.49
CA ARG A 135 6.03 10.54 7.15
C ARG A 135 5.35 9.48 6.29
N SER A 136 4.13 9.76 5.80
CA SER A 136 3.39 8.83 4.96
C SER A 136 4.09 8.56 3.63
N ALA A 137 4.76 9.56 3.05
CA ALA A 137 5.58 9.37 1.86
C ALA A 137 6.75 8.41 2.11
N LYS A 138 7.47 8.54 3.24
CA LYS A 138 8.56 7.62 3.62
C LYS A 138 8.05 6.18 3.78
N GLN A 139 6.97 5.99 4.53
CA GLN A 139 6.35 4.67 4.71
C GLN A 139 5.90 4.05 3.37
N LEU A 140 5.39 4.87 2.46
CA LEU A 140 4.99 4.43 1.13
C LEU A 140 6.19 4.03 0.26
N MET A 141 7.31 4.76 0.34
CA MET A 141 8.56 4.36 -0.33
C MET A 141 9.08 3.02 0.20
N ASP A 142 9.10 2.85 1.52
CA ASP A 142 9.54 1.61 2.15
C ASP A 142 8.70 0.42 1.70
N LEU A 143 7.37 0.59 1.66
CA LEU A 143 6.48 -0.47 1.18
C LEU A 143 6.70 -0.78 -0.31
N LEU A 144 6.87 0.23 -1.16
CA LEU A 144 7.17 0.02 -2.58
C LEU A 144 8.50 -0.70 -2.80
N MET A 145 9.51 -0.45 -1.96
CA MET A 145 10.76 -1.20 -2.00
C MET A 145 10.54 -2.68 -1.66
N GLN A 146 9.69 -2.98 -0.68
CA GLN A 146 9.33 -4.36 -0.35
C GLN A 146 8.57 -5.05 -1.50
N ILE A 147 7.59 -4.37 -2.09
CA ILE A 147 6.84 -4.88 -3.25
C ILE A 147 7.79 -5.15 -4.43
N ALA A 148 8.73 -4.24 -4.70
CA ALA A 148 9.74 -4.39 -5.75
C ALA A 148 10.71 -5.57 -5.50
N GLY A 149 10.96 -5.89 -4.24
CA GLY A 149 11.73 -7.06 -3.81
C GLY A 149 10.94 -8.37 -3.95
N ALA A 150 9.64 -8.33 -3.70
CA ALA A 150 8.75 -9.50 -3.72
C ALA A 150 8.26 -9.88 -5.13
N SER A 151 8.10 -8.92 -6.04
CA SER A 151 7.59 -9.16 -7.40
C SER A 151 8.49 -8.56 -8.48
N GLU A 152 9.09 -9.43 -9.30
CA GLU A 152 9.89 -8.99 -10.45
C GLU A 152 9.07 -8.19 -11.46
N LYS A 153 7.79 -8.55 -11.62
CA LYS A 153 6.85 -7.90 -12.53
C LYS A 153 6.55 -6.47 -12.08
N LEU A 154 6.34 -6.25 -10.78
CA LEU A 154 6.02 -4.92 -10.23
C LEU A 154 7.27 -4.06 -9.99
N ARG A 155 8.47 -4.66 -9.95
CA ARG A 155 9.73 -3.97 -9.67
C ARG A 155 9.97 -2.71 -10.53
N PRO A 156 9.76 -2.69 -11.86
CA PRO A 156 9.98 -1.50 -12.66
C PRO A 156 9.04 -0.34 -12.28
N VAL A 157 7.73 -0.63 -12.13
CA VAL A 157 6.74 0.41 -11.79
C VAL A 157 6.90 0.90 -10.36
N CYS A 158 7.29 0.03 -9.42
CA CYS A 158 7.60 0.44 -8.04
C CYS A 158 8.80 1.40 -8.00
N ARG A 159 9.86 1.14 -8.76
CA ARG A 159 11.03 2.04 -8.85
C ARG A 159 10.66 3.39 -9.44
N GLU A 160 9.80 3.41 -10.46
CA GLU A 160 9.29 4.66 -11.04
C GLU A 160 8.40 5.42 -10.05
N ALA A 161 7.54 4.72 -9.32
CA ALA A 161 6.72 5.31 -8.25
C ALA A 161 7.57 5.96 -7.16
N ILE A 162 8.61 5.28 -6.68
CA ILE A 162 9.53 5.83 -5.68
C ILE A 162 10.17 7.12 -6.19
N LYS A 163 10.71 7.14 -7.42
CA LYS A 163 11.30 8.36 -8.02
C LYS A 163 10.34 9.53 -8.11
N ARG A 164 9.05 9.27 -8.36
CA ARG A 164 8.02 10.32 -8.44
C ARG A 164 7.63 10.86 -7.07
N LEU A 165 7.69 10.01 -6.05
CA LEU A 165 7.39 10.34 -4.68
C LEU A 165 8.55 11.09 -4.02
N ASP A 166 9.78 10.67 -4.31
CA ASP A 166 11.03 11.24 -3.78
C ASP A 166 11.45 12.52 -4.53
N ARG A 167 10.84 13.65 -4.13
CA ARG A 167 11.18 14.98 -4.66
C ARG A 167 10.89 16.08 -3.67
N GLY A 168 11.42 17.28 -3.90
CA GLY A 168 11.15 18.45 -3.08
C GLY A 168 11.38 18.19 -1.59
N VAL A 169 10.43 18.59 -0.73
CA VAL A 169 10.54 18.42 0.74
C VAL A 169 10.78 16.97 1.18
N VAL A 170 10.30 15.98 0.40
CA VAL A 170 10.49 14.57 0.72
C VAL A 170 11.98 14.22 0.59
N SER A 171 12.61 14.62 -0.51
CA SER A 171 14.04 14.36 -0.78
C SER A 171 14.95 15.10 0.21
N TYR A 172 14.70 16.40 0.46
CA TYR A 172 15.54 17.17 1.40
C TYR A 172 15.56 16.58 2.81
N MET A 173 14.45 16.03 3.29
CA MET A 173 14.36 15.44 4.64
C MET A 173 14.74 13.94 4.68
N VAL A 174 15.07 13.33 3.55
CA VAL A 174 15.65 11.98 3.49
C VAL A 174 17.18 12.05 3.60
N ASP A 175 17.79 13.09 3.02
CA ASP A 175 19.26 13.29 3.06
C ASP A 175 19.79 13.78 4.42
N ASP A 176 18.92 14.29 5.31
CA ASP A 176 19.27 14.81 6.65
C ASP A 176 19.26 13.74 7.78
N LEU A 177 19.28 12.45 7.44
CA LEU A 177 19.33 11.31 8.37
C LEU A 177 20.55 10.41 8.10
#